data_AF-X1MS22-F1
#
_entry.id   AF-X1MS22-F1
#
_cell.length_a   1.000
_cell.length_b   1.000
_cell.length_c   1.000
_cell.angle_alpha   90.00
_cell.angle_beta   90.00
_cell.angle_gamma   90.00
#
_symmetry.space_group_name_H-M   'P 1'
#
loop_
_entity.id
_entity.type
_entity.pdbx_description
1 polymer ?
#
loop_
_entity_poly.entity_id
_entity_poly.type
_entity_poly.pdbx_seq_one_letter_code
_entity_poly.pdbx_strand_id
1 'polypeptide(L)'
;NPEMLHDEIRDLVQKQGIIASEAKLQTYPLPSGATQSRVTLVFKAQAKQKECGSAHIIGSPGGETKMLLDLDENLLPQETISTLQANLAFILGSYELKW
;
A
#
# COMPACT_ATOMS: atom_id res chain seq x y z
N ASN A 1 -5.56 -6.02 -9.08
CA ASN A 1 -5.81 -4.69 -9.67
C ASN A 1 -5.03 -3.66 -8.86
N PRO A 2 -3.89 -3.16 -9.36
CA PRO A 2 -3.02 -2.23 -8.62
C PRO A 2 -3.67 -0.91 -8.23
N GLU A 3 -4.59 -0.38 -9.05
CA GLU A 3 -5.26 0.90 -8.80
C GLU A 3 -6.24 0.79 -7.64
N MET A 4 -7.07 -0.26 -7.65
CA MET A 4 -7.96 -0.55 -6.53
C MET A 4 -7.19 -0.72 -5.22
N LEU A 5 -6.08 -1.48 -5.24
CA LEU A 5 -5.26 -1.69 -4.04
C LEU A 5 -4.62 -0.38 -3.54
N HIS A 6 -4.20 0.49 -4.45
CA HIS A 6 -3.73 1.84 -4.11
C HIS A 6 -4.81 2.64 -3.38
N ASP A 7 -6.04 2.66 -3.90
CA ASP A 7 -7.14 3.41 -3.31
C ASP A 7 -7.49 2.89 -1.90
N GLU A 8 -7.55 1.57 -1.73
CA GLU A 8 -7.82 0.95 -0.42
C GLU A 8 -6.74 1.27 0.62
N ILE A 9 -5.45 1.19 0.25
CA ILE A 9 -4.36 1.53 1.16
C ILE A 9 -4.44 3.00 1.56
N ARG A 10 -4.66 3.90 0.59
CA ARG A 10 -4.77 5.34 0.84
C ARG A 10 -5.87 5.63 1.85
N ASP A 11 -7.04 5.02 1.67
CA ASP A 11 -8.18 5.24 2.55
C ASP A 11 -7.93 4.65 3.95
N LEU A 12 -7.27 3.49 4.04
CA LEU A 12 -6.90 2.87 5.31
C LEU A 12 -5.92 3.72 6.12
N VAL A 13 -4.85 4.23 5.50
CA VAL A 13 -3.86 5.04 6.21
C VAL A 13 -4.45 6.39 6.64
N GLN A 14 -5.32 6.99 5.83
CA GLN A 14 -6.01 8.23 6.17
C GLN A 14 -6.96 8.06 7.37
N LYS A 15 -7.68 6.93 7.47
CA LYS A 15 -8.51 6.60 8.65
C LYS A 15 -7.70 6.53 9.96
N GLN A 16 -6.40 6.25 9.87
CA GLN A 16 -5.50 6.18 11.02
C GLN A 16 -4.77 7.50 11.30
N GLY A 17 -5.15 8.60 10.64
CA GLY A 17 -4.50 9.90 10.81
C GLY A 17 -3.12 10.00 10.14
N ILE A 18 -2.84 9.14 9.16
CA ILE A 18 -1.61 9.18 8.36
C ILE A 18 -1.92 9.86 7.03
N ILE A 19 -1.05 10.79 6.63
CA ILE A 19 -1.19 11.50 5.35
C ILE A 19 -0.51 10.67 4.27
N ALA A 20 -1.25 10.25 3.26
CA ALA A 20 -0.70 9.67 2.04
C ALA A 20 -0.36 10.79 1.03
N SER A 21 0.86 10.79 0.51
CA SER A 21 1.27 11.69 -0.57
C SER A 21 0.57 11.33 -1.89
N GLU A 22 0.70 12.21 -2.89
CA GLU A 22 0.44 11.82 -4.27
C GLU A 22 1.25 10.58 -4.65
N ALA A 23 0.60 9.68 -5.36
CA ALA A 23 1.21 8.43 -5.78
C ALA A 23 2.08 8.63 -7.01
N LYS A 24 3.27 8.05 -6.97
CA LYS A 24 4.16 8.01 -8.12
C LYS A 24 3.88 6.74 -8.93
N LEU A 25 3.30 6.91 -10.11
CA LEU A 25 3.11 5.84 -11.10
C LEU A 25 4.32 5.76 -12.03
N GLN A 26 4.83 4.55 -12.23
CA GLN A 26 5.95 4.27 -13.11
C GLN A 26 5.65 3.01 -13.93
N THR A 27 6.05 3.02 -15.20
CA THR A 27 5.88 1.89 -16.12
C THR A 27 7.26 1.49 -16.65
N TYR A 28 7.57 0.20 -16.58
CA TYR A 28 8.85 -0.37 -16.97
C TYR A 28 8.66 -1.38 -18.11
N PRO A 29 9.45 -1.28 -19.19
CA PRO A 29 9.44 -2.29 -20.24
C PRO A 29 10.15 -3.56 -19.75
N LEU A 30 9.66 -4.73 -20.17
CA LEU A 30 10.29 -6.02 -19.93
C LEU A 30 10.91 -6.58 -21.22
N PRO A 31 11.95 -7.43 -21.13
CA PRO A 31 12.53 -8.09 -22.30
C PRO A 31 11.54 -8.93 -23.13
N SER A 32 10.44 -9.37 -22.52
CA SER A 32 9.35 -10.08 -23.20
C SER A 32 8.49 -9.21 -24.12
N GLY A 33 8.70 -7.89 -24.13
CA GLY A 33 7.86 -6.91 -24.84
C GLY A 33 6.62 -6.46 -24.04
N ALA A 34 6.37 -7.07 -22.88
CA ALA A 34 5.32 -6.63 -21.96
C ALA A 34 5.77 -5.44 -21.07
N THR A 35 4.84 -4.86 -20.32
CA THR A 35 5.12 -3.78 -19.36
C THR A 35 4.77 -4.17 -17.93
N GLN A 36 5.55 -3.67 -16.97
CA GLN A 36 5.28 -3.79 -15.55
C GLN A 36 5.00 -2.40 -14.97
N SER A 37 4.01 -2.27 -14.09
CA SER A 37 3.71 -1.02 -13.40
C SER A 37 4.17 -1.06 -11.95
N ARG A 38 4.59 0.11 -11.44
CA ARG A 38 4.85 0.35 -10.03
C ARG A 38 4.12 1.60 -9.58
N VAL A 39 3.34 1.47 -8.52
CA VAL A 39 2.76 2.61 -7.79
C VAL A 39 3.52 2.73 -6.47
N THR A 40 3.99 3.93 -6.16
CA THR A 40 4.63 4.23 -4.87
C THR A 40 3.82 5.29 -4.13
N LEU A 41 3.43 4.99 -2.89
CA LEU A 41 2.84 5.93 -1.95
C LEU A 41 3.84 6.20 -0.82
N VAL A 42 3.96 7.47 -0.41
CA VAL A 42 4.75 7.86 0.76
C VAL A 42 3.80 8.30 1.87
N PHE A 43 4.05 7.83 3.09
CA PHE A 43 3.23 8.11 4.25
C PHE A 43 3.91 9.11 5.17
N LYS A 44 3.15 10.09 5.65
CA LYS A 44 3.62 11.12 6.57
C LYS A 44 2.78 11.16 7.83
N ALA A 45 3.43 11.24 8.98
CA ALA A 45 2.75 11.40 10.26
C ALA A 45 2.21 12.82 10.39
N GLN A 46 0.92 12.97 10.71
CA GLN A 46 0.24 14.28 10.74
C GLN A 46 0.90 15.29 11.70
N ALA A 47 1.43 14.82 12.83
CA ALA A 47 2.04 15.67 13.86
C ALA A 47 3.37 16.32 13.44
N LYS A 48 4.13 15.71 12.51
CA LYS A 48 5.48 16.18 12.15
C LYS A 48 5.71 16.35 10.65
N GLN A 49 4.74 15.97 9.81
CA GLN A 49 4.90 15.85 8.34
C GLN A 49 6.13 15.03 7.93
N LYS A 50 6.66 14.24 8.87
CA LYS A 50 7.84 13.41 8.69
C LYS A 50 7.39 12.11 8.03
N GLU A 51 8.15 11.67 7.05
CA GLU A 51 7.97 10.37 6.43
C GLU A 51 8.01 9.27 7.50
N CYS A 52 6.98 8.43 7.51
CA CYS A 52 6.75 7.38 8.50
C CYS A 52 6.52 6.01 7.86
N GLY A 53 6.68 5.92 6.53
CA GLY A 53 6.54 4.69 5.79
C GLY A 53 6.27 4.92 4.31
N SER A 54 6.15 3.82 3.57
CA SER A 54 5.80 3.81 2.17
C SER A 54 5.10 2.52 1.77
N ALA A 55 4.34 2.57 0.68
CA ALA A 55 3.82 1.37 0.03
C ALA A 55 4.28 1.33 -1.42
N HIS A 56 4.71 0.15 -1.86
CA HIS A 56 5.03 -0.14 -3.26
C HIS A 56 4.11 -1.23 -3.78
N ILE A 57 3.30 -0.90 -4.76
CA ILE A 57 2.42 -1.86 -5.45
C ILE A 57 3.02 -2.13 -6.83
N ILE A 58 3.25 -3.40 -7.14
CA ILE A 58 3.82 -3.85 -8.40
C ILE A 58 2.76 -4.66 -9.14
N GLY A 59 2.37 -4.18 -10.32
CA GLY A 59 1.47 -4.89 -11.23
C GLY A 59 2.26 -5.61 -12.31
N SER A 60 2.19 -6.94 -12.33
CA SER A 60 2.85 -7.78 -13.33
C SER A 60 1.94 -8.01 -14.55
N PRO A 61 2.50 -8.20 -15.76
CA PRO A 61 1.71 -8.48 -16.97
C PRO A 61 0.76 -9.68 -16.85
N GLY A 62 1.12 -10.69 -16.05
CA GLY A 62 0.31 -11.89 -15.81
C GLY A 62 -0.87 -11.70 -14.87
N GLY A 63 -1.23 -10.46 -14.50
CA GLY A 63 -2.34 -10.14 -13.60
C GLY A 63 -2.01 -10.22 -12.11
N GLU A 64 -0.83 -10.73 -11.76
CA GLU A 64 -0.34 -10.74 -10.38
C GLU A 64 -0.10 -9.31 -9.89
N THR A 65 -0.60 -8.99 -8.70
CA THR A 65 -0.31 -7.74 -7.99
C THR A 65 0.43 -8.06 -6.70
N LYS A 66 1.60 -7.47 -6.50
CA LYS A 66 2.40 -7.60 -5.28
C LYS A 66 2.46 -6.27 -4.56
N MET A 67 2.54 -6.30 -3.23
CA MET A 67 2.66 -5.11 -2.41
C MET A 67 3.79 -5.28 -1.40
N LEU A 68 4.60 -4.25 -1.23
CA LEU A 68 5.50 -4.07 -0.10
C LEU A 68 5.02 -2.87 0.71
N LEU A 69 4.81 -3.08 2.00
CA LEU A 69 4.47 -2.04 2.95
C LEU A 69 5.63 -1.88 3.93
N ASP A 70 6.13 -0.66 4.06
CA ASP A 70 7.20 -0.27 4.98
C ASP A 70 6.66 0.79 5.93
N LEU A 71 6.85 0.62 7.23
CA LEU A 71 6.34 1.51 8.28
C LEU A 71 7.42 1.71 9.35
N ASP A 72 7.61 2.95 9.80
CA ASP A 72 8.53 3.29 10.89
C ASP A 72 7.83 3.19 12.24
N GLU A 73 8.12 2.12 12.97
CA GLU A 73 7.61 1.84 14.32
C GLU A 73 7.97 2.90 15.36
N ASN A 74 8.99 3.74 15.11
CA ASN A 74 9.36 4.83 16.01
C ASN A 74 8.51 6.09 15.77
N LEU A 75 7.84 6.18 14.62
CA LEU A 75 7.04 7.33 14.22
C LEU A 75 5.53 7.07 14.24
N LEU A 76 5.13 5.80 14.27
CA LEU A 76 3.74 5.38 14.31
C LEU A 76 3.45 4.58 15.58
N PRO A 77 2.30 4.80 16.25
CA PRO A 77 1.88 3.95 17.36
C PRO A 77 1.74 2.49 16.94
N GLN A 78 2.16 1.57 17.80
CA GLN A 78 2.04 0.13 17.53
C GLN A 78 0.59 -0.31 17.26
N GLU A 79 -0.38 0.31 17.93
CA GLU A 79 -1.82 0.09 17.70
C GLU A 79 -2.23 0.44 16.26
N THR A 80 -1.75 1.57 15.74
CA THR A 80 -1.98 2.00 14.36
C THR A 80 -1.39 1.00 13.36
N ILE A 81 -0.15 0.56 13.60
CA ILE A 81 0.52 -0.43 12.73
C ILE A 81 -0.25 -1.74 12.73
N SER A 82 -0.63 -2.23 13.91
CA SER A 82 -1.38 -3.48 14.08
C SER A 82 -2.75 -3.41 13.39
N THR A 83 -3.43 -2.27 13.51
CA THR A 83 -4.72 -2.03 12.86
C THR A 83 -4.60 -2.00 11.34
N LEU A 84 -3.56 -1.36 10.79
CA LEU A 84 -3.29 -1.35 9.35
C LEU A 84 -3.00 -2.76 8.84
N GLN A 85 -2.15 -3.50 9.54
CA GLN A 85 -1.82 -4.89 9.19
C GLN A 85 -3.06 -5.79 9.19
N ALA A 86 -3.91 -5.69 10.22
CA ALA A 86 -5.13 -6.49 10.31
C ALA A 86 -6.12 -6.19 9.17
N ASN A 87 -6.34 -4.91 8.87
CA ASN A 87 -7.22 -4.52 7.77
C ASN A 87 -6.68 -4.99 6.40
N LEU A 88 -5.38 -4.83 6.17
CA LEU A 88 -4.75 -5.29 4.92
C LEU A 88 -4.79 -6.82 4.79
N ALA A 89 -4.55 -7.55 5.88
CA ALA A 89 -4.67 -9.00 5.91
C ALA A 89 -6.10 -9.47 5.61
N PHE A 90 -7.12 -8.73 6.06
CA PHE A 90 -8.52 -9.00 5.74
C PHE A 90 -8.83 -8.74 4.25
N ILE A 91 -8.40 -7.59 3.71
CA ILE A 91 -8.65 -7.21 2.30
C ILE A 91 -7.94 -8.16 1.32
N LEU A 92 -6.69 -8.52 1.62
CA LEU A 92 -5.86 -9.38 0.77
C LEU A 92 -6.06 -10.87 1.05
N GLY A 93 -6.69 -11.20 2.17
CA GLY A 93 -7.00 -12.56 2.55
C GLY A 93 -8.17 -13.13 1.76
N SER A 94 -8.25 -14.45 1.71
CA SER A 94 -9.44 -15.15 1.22
C SER A 94 -10.58 -15.00 2.24
N TYR A 95 -11.53 -14.10 1.97
CA TYR A 95 -12.77 -14.03 2.73
C TYR A 95 -13.71 -15.16 2.27
N GLU A 96 -13.61 -16.32 2.92
CA GLU A 96 -14.60 -17.38 2.79
C GLU A 96 -15.68 -17.19 3.86
N LEU A 97 -16.86 -16.72 3.45
CA LEU A 97 -18.07 -16.94 4.24
C LEU A 97 -18.28 -18.45 4.30
N LYS A 98 -18.01 -19.05 5.46
CA LYS A 98 -18.49 -20.40 5.78
C LYS A 98 -19.91 -20.27 6.31
N TRP A 99 -20.85 -20.89 5.62
CA TRP A 99 -22.25 -21.03 6.00
C TRP A 99 -22.43 -22.45 6.51
#